data_AF-A0A2P2CBY3-F1
#
_entry.id   AF-A0A2P2CBY3-F1
#
_cell.length_a   1.000
_cell.length_b   1.000
_cell.length_c   1.000
_cell.angle_alpha   90.00
_cell.angle_beta   90.00
_cell.angle_gamma   90.00
#
_symmetry.space_group_name_H-M   'P 1'
#
loop_
_entity.id
_entity.type
_entity.pdbx_description
1 polymer ?
#
loop_
_entity_poly.entity_id
_entity_poly.type
_entity_poly.pdbx_seq_one_letter_code
_entity_poly.pdbx_strand_id
1 'polypeptide(L)'
;MRLNAAAALLLVLAGAAACTGGDDPADRLPAAKVSTTPTPLTAFDTGSVVVARADFCSLVPESAVNDALGAEFTSTTDYINGERAEIAPGVRDVAHEFSCTWVSEEGTTARAWVFAPRITAGLARGIVARLSQQQDCTTPAAPAFGTPSVATVCATRLGTRATFHGLFVDAWLSCSLTQQSGTEKELLERTGLWCVQVAKAVDTRAGSSDG
;
A
#
# COMPACT_ATOMS: atom_id res chain seq x y z
N MET A 1 38.53 -30.62 24.86
CA MET A 1 39.63 -31.57 24.57
C MET A 1 38.99 -32.89 24.13
N ARG A 2 39.50 -33.49 23.03
CA ARG A 2 39.01 -34.66 22.25
C ARG A 2 38.00 -34.27 21.14
N LEU A 3 38.39 -33.95 19.89
CA LEU A 3 39.05 -34.70 18.78
C LEU A 3 38.35 -35.99 18.34
N ASN A 4 37.95 -36.05 17.05
CA ASN A 4 38.31 -37.05 16.01
C ASN A 4 37.49 -36.77 14.72
N ALA A 5 38.08 -36.33 13.59
CA ALA A 5 38.70 -37.13 12.50
C ALA A 5 37.66 -37.89 11.66
N ALA A 6 37.29 -37.47 10.43
CA ALA A 6 38.00 -37.54 9.13
C ALA A 6 37.80 -38.87 8.36
N ALA A 7 37.46 -38.74 7.06
CA ALA A 7 37.64 -39.65 5.89
C ALA A 7 36.35 -39.71 5.02
N ALA A 8 36.32 -39.15 3.80
CA ALA A 8 36.76 -39.74 2.52
C ALA A 8 35.87 -40.96 2.14
N LEU A 9 35.34 -41.19 0.92
CA LEU A 9 35.82 -40.98 -0.44
C LEU A 9 34.68 -41.49 -1.38
N LEU A 10 34.53 -40.96 -2.62
CA LEU A 10 34.46 -41.73 -3.88
C LEU A 10 33.85 -40.95 -5.06
N LEU A 11 34.71 -40.74 -6.07
CA LEU A 11 34.37 -40.40 -7.45
C LEU A 11 33.62 -41.58 -8.12
N VAL A 12 32.67 -41.25 -9.02
CA VAL A 12 32.43 -42.05 -10.24
C VAL A 12 32.23 -41.13 -11.44
N LEU A 13 32.88 -41.51 -12.54
CA LEU A 13 33.03 -40.82 -13.81
C LEU A 13 31.79 -40.90 -14.73
N ALA A 14 31.68 -39.84 -15.55
CA ALA A 14 31.34 -39.81 -16.98
C ALA A 14 30.17 -40.66 -17.53
N GLY A 15 29.16 -39.96 -18.06
CA GLY A 15 28.29 -40.43 -19.12
C GLY A 15 28.05 -39.29 -20.12
N ALA A 16 28.77 -39.32 -21.25
CA ALA A 16 28.48 -38.47 -22.39
C ALA A 16 27.28 -39.07 -23.15
N ALA A 17 26.18 -38.32 -23.23
CA ALA A 17 25.10 -38.58 -24.17
C ALA A 17 24.97 -37.35 -25.06
N ALA A 18 25.48 -37.49 -26.28
CA ALA A 18 25.24 -36.57 -27.38
C ALA A 18 23.78 -36.71 -27.83
N CYS A 19 22.99 -35.66 -27.65
CA CYS A 19 21.75 -35.47 -28.40
C CYS A 19 21.92 -34.23 -29.27
N THR A 20 22.07 -34.48 -30.56
CA THR A 20 21.90 -33.52 -31.64
C THR A 20 20.45 -33.03 -31.64
N GLY A 21 20.23 -31.76 -31.37
CA GLY A 21 18.92 -31.10 -31.47
C GLY A 21 19.12 -29.73 -32.09
N GLY A 22 18.45 -29.48 -33.22
CA GLY A 22 18.82 -28.50 -34.23
C GLY A 22 18.71 -27.04 -33.83
N ASP A 23 19.49 -26.23 -34.55
CA ASP A 23 19.27 -24.80 -34.74
C ASP A 23 17.93 -24.58 -35.43
N ASP A 24 16.95 -24.08 -34.67
CA ASP A 24 15.85 -23.29 -35.21
C ASP A 24 15.81 -21.96 -34.44
N PRO A 25 16.07 -20.80 -35.07
CA PRO A 25 15.94 -19.50 -34.46
C PRO A 25 14.45 -19.13 -34.41
N ALA A 26 13.69 -19.82 -33.55
CA ALA A 26 12.34 -19.40 -33.21
C ALA A 26 12.42 -18.23 -32.22
N ASP A 27 12.17 -17.03 -32.74
CA ASP A 27 11.69 -15.83 -32.04
C ASP A 27 11.60 -15.94 -30.52
N ARG A 28 12.70 -15.67 -29.81
CA ARG A 28 12.59 -15.18 -28.43
C ARG A 28 12.00 -13.78 -28.52
N LEU A 29 10.68 -13.70 -28.40
CA LEU A 29 9.99 -12.46 -28.06
C LEU A 29 10.79 -11.80 -26.91
N PRO A 30 11.18 -10.53 -27.03
CA PRO A 30 11.90 -9.87 -25.95
C PRO A 30 11.05 -9.96 -24.69
N ALA A 31 11.61 -10.52 -23.61
CA ALA A 31 10.97 -10.52 -22.31
C ALA A 31 10.53 -9.08 -22.01
N ALA A 32 9.22 -8.88 -21.81
CA ALA A 32 8.68 -7.58 -21.53
C ALA A 32 9.47 -6.97 -20.36
N LYS A 33 10.09 -5.81 -20.58
CA LYS A 33 10.79 -5.09 -19.52
C LYS A 33 9.78 -4.82 -18.41
N VAL A 34 9.96 -5.46 -17.26
CA VAL A 34 9.18 -5.18 -16.07
C VAL A 34 9.42 -3.71 -15.73
N SER A 35 8.37 -2.90 -15.83
CA SER A 35 8.48 -1.48 -15.49
C SER A 35 8.72 -1.37 -13.99
N THR A 36 9.85 -0.78 -13.61
CA THR A 36 10.16 -0.42 -12.22
C THR A 36 9.45 0.86 -11.77
N THR A 37 8.73 1.52 -12.68
CA THR A 37 8.03 2.77 -12.38
C THR A 37 6.75 2.48 -11.59
N PRO A 38 6.54 3.15 -10.43
CA PRO A 38 5.30 3.03 -9.67
C PRO A 38 4.06 3.30 -10.53
N THR A 39 3.02 2.48 -10.36
CA THR A 39 1.75 2.64 -11.10
C THR A 39 1.02 3.90 -10.60
N PRO A 40 0.78 4.92 -11.44
CA PRO A 40 0.00 6.08 -11.03
C PRO A 40 -1.46 5.70 -10.80
N LEU A 41 -2.14 6.41 -9.89
CA LEU A 41 -3.54 6.11 -9.56
C LEU A 41 -4.48 6.20 -10.77
N THR A 42 -4.20 7.09 -11.73
CA THR A 42 -4.96 7.18 -13.00
C THR A 42 -4.87 5.93 -13.87
N ALA A 43 -3.83 5.12 -13.70
CA ALA A 43 -3.61 3.88 -14.44
C ALA A 43 -3.94 2.62 -13.61
N PHE A 44 -4.38 2.79 -12.35
CA PHE A 44 -4.70 1.70 -11.47
C PHE A 44 -6.20 1.36 -11.56
N ASP A 45 -6.51 0.10 -11.87
CA ASP A 45 -7.88 -0.39 -11.90
C ASP A 45 -8.42 -0.62 -10.48
N THR A 46 -9.01 0.44 -9.92
CA THR A 46 -9.64 0.37 -8.59
C THR A 46 -10.93 -0.46 -8.57
N GLY A 47 -11.53 -0.74 -9.74
CA GLY A 47 -12.79 -1.47 -9.87
C GLY A 47 -12.65 -2.97 -9.63
N SER A 48 -11.47 -3.53 -9.83
CA SER A 48 -11.22 -4.96 -9.58
C SER A 48 -10.78 -5.28 -8.16
N VAL A 49 -10.27 -4.30 -7.39
CA VAL A 49 -9.70 -4.51 -6.06
C VAL A 49 -10.74 -4.98 -5.04
N VAL A 50 -10.42 -6.06 -4.32
CA VAL A 50 -11.24 -6.57 -3.21
C VAL A 50 -10.47 -6.43 -1.90
N VAL A 51 -10.80 -5.38 -1.14
CA VAL A 51 -10.10 -5.01 0.09
C VAL A 51 -10.43 -5.98 1.23
N ALA A 52 -9.39 -6.59 1.80
CA ALA A 52 -9.46 -7.35 3.04
C ALA A 52 -9.74 -6.43 4.22
N ARG A 53 -10.72 -6.78 5.06
CA ARG A 53 -10.96 -6.14 6.37
C ARG A 53 -10.22 -6.91 7.46
N ALA A 54 -8.91 -6.86 7.41
CA ALA A 54 -8.01 -7.57 8.33
C ALA A 54 -6.76 -6.72 8.58
N ASP A 55 -5.91 -7.18 9.50
CA ASP A 55 -4.56 -6.61 9.63
C ASP A 55 -3.79 -6.79 8.31
N PHE A 56 -3.12 -5.72 7.88
CA PHE A 56 -2.43 -5.63 6.61
C PHE A 56 -1.09 -4.89 6.71
N CYS A 57 -0.70 -4.42 7.91
CA CYS A 57 0.44 -3.51 8.06
C CYS A 57 1.74 -4.14 7.57
N SER A 58 1.92 -5.44 7.84
CA SER A 58 3.07 -6.25 7.39
C SER A 58 3.03 -6.61 5.90
N LEU A 59 1.90 -6.40 5.22
CA LEU A 59 1.74 -6.67 3.79
C LEU A 59 2.17 -5.47 2.92
N VAL A 60 2.34 -4.30 3.53
CA VAL A 60 2.84 -3.11 2.82
C VAL A 60 4.36 -3.23 2.69
N PRO A 61 4.91 -3.24 1.46
CA PRO A 61 6.36 -3.33 1.27
C PRO A 61 7.06 -2.12 1.89
N GLU A 62 8.17 -2.39 2.60
CA GLU A 62 9.01 -1.35 3.20
C GLU A 62 9.46 -0.30 2.19
N SER A 63 9.87 -0.72 0.99
CA SER A 63 10.25 0.21 -0.08
C SER A 63 9.11 1.15 -0.48
N ALA A 64 7.85 0.67 -0.47
CA ALA A 64 6.69 1.51 -0.78
C ALA A 64 6.43 2.56 0.31
N VAL A 65 6.71 2.23 1.57
CA VAL A 65 6.65 3.18 2.69
C VAL A 65 7.74 4.24 2.51
N ASN A 66 8.98 3.82 2.25
CA ASN A 66 10.12 4.74 2.10
C ASN A 66 9.93 5.67 0.90
N ASP A 67 9.44 5.16 -0.23
CA ASP A 67 9.09 5.97 -1.40
C ASP A 67 8.01 7.01 -1.08
N ALA A 68 7.01 6.64 -0.28
CA ALA A 68 5.91 7.53 0.11
C ALA A 68 6.37 8.63 1.08
N LEU A 69 7.27 8.30 1.99
CA LEU A 69 7.88 9.22 2.95
C LEU A 69 8.98 10.09 2.31
N GLY A 70 9.59 9.63 1.22
CA GLY A 70 10.80 10.23 0.63
C GLY A 70 12.08 9.96 1.42
N ALA A 71 12.01 9.08 2.43
CA ALA A 71 13.10 8.72 3.33
C ALA A 71 12.75 7.42 4.06
N GLU A 72 13.74 6.82 4.72
CA GLU A 72 13.51 5.69 5.63
C GLU A 72 12.58 6.10 6.78
N PHE A 73 11.63 5.23 7.13
CA PHE A 73 10.82 5.42 8.33
C PHE A 73 11.66 5.09 9.58
N THR A 74 11.47 5.87 10.64
CA THR A 74 12.14 5.66 11.93
C THR A 74 11.20 5.04 12.97
N SER A 75 9.89 5.10 12.73
CA SER A 75 8.90 4.50 13.61
C SER A 75 7.65 4.06 12.84
N THR A 76 7.02 3.02 13.39
CA THR A 76 5.73 2.49 12.96
C THR A 76 4.82 2.42 14.17
N THR A 77 3.55 2.74 13.99
CA THR A 77 2.49 2.50 14.98
C THR A 77 1.30 1.91 14.27
N ASP A 78 0.81 0.80 14.79
CA ASP A 78 -0.37 0.11 14.29
C ASP A 78 -1.37 -0.16 15.42
N TYR A 79 -2.61 -0.39 15.01
CA TYR A 79 -3.66 -0.96 15.86
C TYR A 79 -4.68 -1.70 15.01
N ILE A 80 -5.36 -2.65 15.63
CA ILE A 80 -6.40 -3.45 14.97
C ILE A 80 -7.79 -3.15 15.52
N ASN A 81 -8.81 -3.63 14.79
CA ASN A 81 -10.20 -3.50 15.20
C ASN A 81 -10.44 -4.12 16.59
N GLY A 82 -11.04 -3.34 17.49
CA GLY A 82 -11.35 -3.71 18.87
C GLY A 82 -10.31 -3.24 19.90
N GLU A 83 -9.15 -2.75 19.46
CA GLU A 83 -8.14 -2.23 20.38
C GLU A 83 -8.44 -0.81 20.85
N ARG A 84 -8.00 -0.47 22.05
CA ARG A 84 -8.08 0.89 22.58
C ARG A 84 -6.86 1.69 22.09
N ALA A 85 -7.06 2.57 21.11
CA ALA A 85 -5.99 3.29 20.41
C ALA A 85 -6.31 4.79 20.27
N GLU A 86 -5.29 5.59 19.95
CA GLU A 86 -5.51 6.99 19.54
C GLU A 86 -5.94 7.02 18.07
N ILE A 87 -7.25 7.10 17.83
CA ILE A 87 -7.84 6.97 16.48
C ILE A 87 -7.81 8.30 15.70
N ALA A 88 -7.78 9.42 16.44
CA ALA A 88 -7.62 10.78 15.94
C ALA A 88 -6.83 11.60 16.97
N PRO A 89 -6.22 12.75 16.60
CA PRO A 89 -5.41 13.53 17.52
C PRO A 89 -6.13 13.86 18.83
N GLY A 90 -5.61 13.34 19.94
CA GLY A 90 -6.18 13.53 21.29
C GLY A 90 -7.45 12.71 21.59
N VAL A 91 -7.87 11.82 20.69
CA VAL A 91 -9.07 10.98 20.84
C VAL A 91 -8.64 9.52 20.98
N ARG A 92 -8.82 8.97 22.19
CA ARG A 92 -8.53 7.57 22.49
C ARG A 92 -9.82 6.79 22.71
N ASP A 93 -10.07 5.79 21.88
CA ASP A 93 -11.28 4.97 21.92
C ASP A 93 -11.01 3.55 21.38
N VAL A 94 -12.03 2.69 21.39
CA VAL A 94 -12.03 1.38 20.73
C VAL A 94 -12.05 1.59 19.21
N ALA A 95 -11.01 1.10 18.54
CA ALA A 95 -10.87 1.20 17.10
C ALA A 95 -11.91 0.32 16.38
N HIS A 96 -12.49 0.88 15.32
CA HIS A 96 -13.34 0.17 14.36
C HIS A 96 -12.66 0.03 12.99
N GLU A 97 -11.34 0.00 12.99
CA GLU A 97 -10.50 -0.05 11.79
C GLU A 97 -9.18 -0.77 12.08
N PHE A 98 -8.54 -1.24 11.02
CA PHE A 98 -7.15 -1.67 11.02
C PHE A 98 -6.32 -0.51 10.49
N SER A 99 -5.30 -0.06 11.22
CA SER A 99 -4.57 1.16 10.87
C SER A 99 -3.08 1.00 11.11
N CYS A 100 -2.30 1.57 10.20
CA CYS A 100 -0.84 1.69 10.31
C CYS A 100 -0.42 3.12 9.99
N THR A 101 0.54 3.62 10.76
CA THR A 101 1.18 4.92 10.59
C THR A 101 2.68 4.72 10.60
N TRP A 102 3.37 5.29 9.61
CA TRP A 102 4.82 5.33 9.51
C TRP A 102 5.29 6.78 9.51
N VAL A 103 6.43 7.02 10.15
CA VAL A 103 6.98 8.37 10.31
C VAL A 103 8.47 8.35 9.95
N SER A 104 8.91 9.30 9.13
CA SER A 104 10.34 9.52 8.85
C SER A 104 11.01 10.38 9.92
N GLU A 105 12.34 10.46 9.91
CA GLU A 105 13.09 11.35 10.82
C GLU A 105 12.66 12.84 10.68
N GLU A 106 12.32 13.27 9.47
CA GLU A 106 11.85 14.63 9.18
C GLU A 106 10.38 14.88 9.57
N GLY A 107 9.68 13.86 10.08
CA GLY A 107 8.28 13.94 10.51
C GLY A 107 7.26 13.82 9.38
N THR A 108 7.67 13.49 8.15
CA THR A 108 6.73 13.08 7.09
C THR A 108 6.00 11.83 7.57
N THR A 109 4.68 11.82 7.43
CA THR A 109 3.83 10.73 7.94
C THR A 109 3.05 10.09 6.81
N ALA A 110 3.15 8.77 6.69
CA ALA A 110 2.27 7.96 5.86
C ALA A 110 1.30 7.20 6.76
N ARG A 111 0.01 7.18 6.41
CA ARG A 111 -1.00 6.40 7.13
C ARG A 111 -1.89 5.67 6.14
N ALA A 112 -2.34 4.48 6.54
CA ALA A 112 -3.36 3.70 5.84
C ALA A 112 -4.31 3.08 6.85
N TRP A 113 -5.59 2.98 6.50
CA TRP A 113 -6.57 2.30 7.34
C TRP A 113 -7.74 1.72 6.55
N VAL A 114 -8.25 0.58 7.04
CA VAL A 114 -9.45 -0.10 6.53
C VAL A 114 -10.51 -0.10 7.62
N PHE A 115 -11.67 0.48 7.34
CA PHE A 115 -12.81 0.42 8.26
C PHE A 115 -13.34 -1.02 8.34
N ALA A 116 -13.47 -1.54 9.55
CA ALA A 116 -13.82 -2.94 9.79
C ALA A 116 -15.30 -3.26 9.53
N PRO A 117 -16.28 -2.40 9.89
CA PRO A 117 -17.65 -2.61 9.46
C PRO A 117 -17.85 -2.48 7.96
N ARG A 118 -18.82 -3.22 7.41
CA ARG A 118 -19.22 -3.08 6.00
C ARG A 118 -19.86 -1.71 5.76
N ILE A 119 -19.54 -1.10 4.63
CA ILE A 119 -20.10 0.18 4.20
C ILE A 119 -20.93 -0.04 2.94
N THR A 120 -22.17 0.45 2.95
CA THR A 120 -23.00 0.47 1.74
C THR A 120 -22.63 1.66 0.85
N ALA A 121 -22.90 1.57 -0.45
CA ALA A 121 -22.68 2.69 -1.36
C ALA A 121 -23.45 3.96 -0.95
N GLY A 122 -24.64 3.82 -0.35
CA GLY A 122 -25.42 4.95 0.18
C GLY A 122 -24.72 5.64 1.36
N LEU A 123 -24.22 4.86 2.31
CA LEU A 123 -23.44 5.39 3.43
C LEU A 123 -22.13 6.03 2.96
N ALA A 124 -21.41 5.38 2.04
CA ALA A 124 -20.17 5.91 1.47
C ALA A 124 -20.37 7.26 0.78
N ARG A 125 -21.48 7.46 0.03
CA ARG A 125 -21.82 8.78 -0.54
C ARG A 125 -22.06 9.84 0.54
N GLY A 126 -22.70 9.46 1.65
CA GLY A 126 -22.88 10.34 2.80
C GLY A 126 -21.55 10.72 3.46
N ILE A 127 -20.60 9.78 3.55
CA ILE A 127 -19.24 10.06 4.04
C ILE A 127 -18.52 11.02 3.10
N VAL A 128 -18.52 10.75 1.78
CA VAL A 128 -17.93 11.63 0.76
C VAL A 128 -18.49 13.06 0.89
N ALA A 129 -19.81 13.22 0.95
CA ALA A 129 -20.44 14.53 1.05
C ALA A 129 -20.00 15.30 2.31
N ARG A 130 -19.83 14.61 3.46
CA ARG A 130 -19.35 15.23 4.70
C ARG A 130 -17.88 15.62 4.63
N LEU A 131 -17.03 14.74 4.10
CA LEU A 131 -15.60 15.01 3.93
C LEU A 131 -15.37 16.19 2.97
N SER A 132 -16.21 16.32 1.93
CA SER A 132 -16.15 17.46 1.01
C SER A 132 -16.55 18.80 1.62
N GLN A 133 -17.14 18.80 2.81
CA GLN A 133 -17.57 20.01 3.52
C GLN A 133 -16.76 20.23 4.80
N GLN A 134 -15.67 19.47 5.00
CA GLN A 134 -14.86 19.58 6.20
C GLN A 134 -14.15 20.94 6.22
N GLN A 135 -14.20 21.60 7.39
CA GLN A 135 -13.46 22.85 7.62
C GLN A 135 -11.96 22.63 7.46
N ASP A 136 -11.26 23.66 7.00
CA ASP A 136 -9.80 23.67 6.77
C ASP A 136 -9.29 22.63 5.74
N CYS A 137 -10.20 22.08 4.93
CA CYS A 137 -9.91 21.15 3.87
C CYS A 137 -10.44 21.65 2.52
N THR A 138 -9.70 21.34 1.45
CA THR A 138 -10.15 21.47 0.06
C THR A 138 -10.37 20.08 -0.52
N THR A 139 -11.22 20.00 -1.55
CA THR A 139 -11.41 18.78 -2.37
C THR A 139 -10.92 19.02 -3.79
N PRO A 140 -9.62 18.85 -4.05
CA PRO A 140 -9.07 19.00 -5.39
C PRO A 140 -9.62 17.93 -6.33
N ALA A 141 -9.63 18.22 -7.62
CA ALA A 141 -9.89 17.19 -8.63
C ALA A 141 -8.77 16.15 -8.57
N ALA A 142 -9.12 14.89 -8.35
CA ALA A 142 -8.17 13.79 -8.24
C ALA A 142 -8.73 12.52 -8.90
N PRO A 143 -7.86 11.57 -9.30
CA PRO A 143 -8.31 10.27 -9.80
C PRO A 143 -9.14 9.53 -8.76
N ALA A 144 -10.15 8.77 -9.21
CA ALA A 144 -11.01 8.01 -8.30
C ALA A 144 -10.21 6.92 -7.59
N PHE A 145 -10.36 6.84 -6.27
CA PHE A 145 -9.80 5.78 -5.44
C PHE A 145 -10.97 4.93 -4.94
N GLY A 146 -11.42 3.94 -5.72
CA GLY A 146 -12.68 3.24 -5.45
C GLY A 146 -13.91 4.08 -5.82
N THR A 147 -15.11 3.58 -5.53
CA THR A 147 -16.38 4.23 -5.91
C THR A 147 -17.51 3.96 -4.89
N PRO A 148 -18.10 4.99 -4.27
CA PRO A 148 -17.72 6.41 -4.35
C PRO A 148 -16.40 6.70 -3.64
N SER A 149 -15.79 7.84 -3.98
CA SER A 149 -14.49 8.25 -3.42
C SER A 149 -14.37 9.78 -3.32
N VAL A 150 -13.39 10.23 -2.54
CA VAL A 150 -13.03 11.65 -2.38
C VAL A 150 -11.54 11.78 -2.04
N ALA A 151 -10.91 12.81 -2.59
CA ALA A 151 -9.61 13.27 -2.13
C ALA A 151 -9.78 14.58 -1.37
N THR A 152 -9.09 14.72 -0.23
CA THR A 152 -9.08 15.93 0.58
C THR A 152 -7.64 16.39 0.80
N VAL A 153 -7.41 17.69 0.79
CA VAL A 153 -6.16 18.31 1.25
C VAL A 153 -6.49 19.24 2.39
N CYS A 154 -5.92 18.99 3.57
CA CYS A 154 -6.22 19.72 4.78
C CYS A 154 -4.96 20.36 5.38
N ALA A 155 -5.09 21.58 5.89
CA ALA A 155 -4.08 22.15 6.77
C ALA A 155 -4.14 21.45 8.14
N THR A 156 -2.97 21.12 8.70
CA THR A 156 -2.86 20.49 10.01
C THR A 156 -1.76 21.17 10.82
N ARG A 157 -1.70 20.88 12.12
CA ARG A 157 -0.59 21.34 12.99
C ARG A 157 0.78 20.78 12.58
N LEU A 158 0.81 19.70 11.80
CA LEU A 158 2.02 19.00 11.37
C LEU A 158 2.40 19.32 9.92
N GLY A 159 1.68 20.22 9.25
CA GLY A 159 1.84 20.54 7.84
C GLY A 159 0.57 20.26 7.03
N THR A 160 0.73 20.00 5.74
CA THR A 160 -0.37 19.73 4.82
C THR A 160 -0.58 18.23 4.69
N ARG A 161 -1.83 17.77 4.81
CA ARG A 161 -2.20 16.36 4.65
C ARG A 161 -3.10 16.18 3.44
N ALA A 162 -2.69 15.33 2.50
CA ALA A 162 -3.57 14.79 1.48
C ALA A 162 -4.10 13.43 1.91
N THR A 163 -5.36 13.13 1.61
CA THR A 163 -5.99 11.85 1.93
C THR A 163 -6.90 11.43 0.79
N PHE A 164 -6.81 10.18 0.39
CA PHE A 164 -7.80 9.55 -0.49
C PHE A 164 -8.65 8.60 0.33
N HIS A 165 -9.96 8.65 0.10
CA HIS A 165 -10.93 7.74 0.69
C HIS A 165 -11.79 7.09 -0.39
N GLY A 166 -12.07 5.81 -0.21
CA GLY A 166 -12.66 4.99 -1.26
C GLY A 166 -13.48 3.83 -0.77
N LEU A 167 -14.64 3.60 -1.40
CA LEU A 167 -15.35 2.34 -1.27
C LEU A 167 -14.87 1.34 -2.33
N PHE A 168 -14.48 0.16 -1.86
CA PHE A 168 -14.10 -1.00 -2.68
C PHE A 168 -15.05 -2.14 -2.36
N VAL A 169 -16.01 -2.39 -3.26
CA VAL A 169 -17.16 -3.29 -3.04
C VAL A 169 -17.99 -2.84 -1.83
N ASP A 170 -17.61 -3.26 -0.62
CA ASP A 170 -18.24 -2.90 0.65
C ASP A 170 -17.24 -2.56 1.77
N ALA A 171 -15.96 -2.40 1.43
CA ALA A 171 -14.90 -2.00 2.34
C ALA A 171 -14.47 -0.55 2.09
N TRP A 172 -14.36 0.23 3.16
CA TRP A 172 -13.90 1.61 3.09
C TRP A 172 -12.42 1.67 3.40
N LEU A 173 -11.62 2.00 2.39
CA LEU A 173 -10.18 2.11 2.47
C LEU A 173 -9.78 3.59 2.43
N SER A 174 -8.76 3.94 3.21
CA SER A 174 -8.23 5.29 3.24
C SER A 174 -6.72 5.29 3.44
N CYS A 175 -6.06 6.30 2.88
CA CYS A 175 -4.61 6.44 2.91
C CYS A 175 -4.26 7.93 2.79
N SER A 176 -3.22 8.34 3.52
CA SER A 176 -2.83 9.75 3.60
C SER A 176 -1.33 9.93 3.70
N LEU A 177 -0.84 11.05 3.16
CA LEU A 177 0.48 11.59 3.46
C LEU A 177 0.35 12.96 4.11
N THR A 178 1.17 13.22 5.13
CA THR A 178 1.33 14.53 5.76
C THR A 178 2.79 14.98 5.63
N GLN A 179 3.03 16.20 5.14
CA GLN A 179 4.37 16.78 5.01
C GLN A 179 4.37 18.28 5.34
N GLN A 180 5.52 18.81 5.74
CA GLN A 180 5.67 20.24 6.11
C GLN A 180 5.91 21.16 4.90
N SER A 181 6.47 20.65 3.82
CA SER A 181 6.92 21.43 2.66
C SER A 181 6.52 20.77 1.34
N GLY A 182 6.69 21.48 0.22
CA GLY A 182 6.27 21.03 -1.11
C GLY A 182 4.91 21.57 -1.54
N THR A 183 4.56 21.33 -2.80
CA THR A 183 3.30 21.82 -3.38
C THR A 183 2.16 20.86 -3.09
N GLU A 184 0.92 21.36 -3.11
CA GLU A 184 -0.29 20.54 -3.02
C GLU A 184 -0.34 19.47 -4.12
N LYS A 185 0.08 19.83 -5.34
CA LYS A 185 0.09 18.93 -6.49
C LYS A 185 1.04 17.74 -6.26
N GLU A 186 2.27 18.01 -5.85
CA GLU A 186 3.26 16.96 -5.54
C GLU A 186 2.78 16.06 -4.41
N LEU A 187 2.15 16.65 -3.37
CA LEU A 187 1.58 15.89 -2.26
C LEU A 187 0.45 14.97 -2.74
N LEU A 188 -0.48 15.46 -3.55
CA LEU A 188 -1.58 14.65 -4.10
C LEU A 188 -1.06 13.51 -4.98
N GLU A 189 -0.10 13.80 -5.87
CA GLU A 189 0.50 12.79 -6.76
C GLU A 189 1.20 11.69 -5.94
N ARG A 190 2.04 12.07 -4.97
CA ARG A 190 2.74 11.10 -4.10
C ARG A 190 1.76 10.31 -3.22
N THR A 191 0.70 10.96 -2.74
CA THR A 191 -0.35 10.28 -1.96
C THR A 191 -1.12 9.28 -2.84
N GLY A 192 -1.40 9.62 -4.09
CA GLY A 192 -2.01 8.69 -5.04
C GLY A 192 -1.17 7.44 -5.27
N LEU A 193 0.15 7.59 -5.43
CA LEU A 193 1.08 6.47 -5.54
C LEU A 193 1.11 5.60 -4.28
N TRP A 194 1.17 6.23 -3.10
CA TRP A 194 1.07 5.56 -1.81
C TRP A 194 -0.22 4.73 -1.71
N CYS A 195 -1.35 5.34 -2.05
CA CYS A 195 -2.66 4.70 -2.00
C CYS A 195 -2.78 3.48 -2.93
N VAL A 196 -2.11 3.48 -4.08
CA VAL A 196 -2.04 2.30 -4.96
C VAL A 196 -1.29 1.15 -4.27
N GLN A 197 -0.18 1.43 -3.58
CA GLN A 197 0.58 0.39 -2.87
C GLN A 197 -0.24 -0.20 -1.71
N VAL A 198 -0.94 0.65 -0.97
CA VAL A 198 -1.88 0.21 0.08
C VAL A 198 -2.98 -0.66 -0.52
N ALA A 199 -3.62 -0.22 -1.61
CA ALA A 199 -4.69 -0.98 -2.26
C ALA A 199 -4.21 -2.37 -2.75
N LYS A 200 -2.98 -2.47 -3.25
CA LYS A 200 -2.35 -3.76 -3.60
C LYS A 200 -2.12 -4.64 -2.38
N ALA A 201 -1.61 -4.08 -1.29
CA ALA A 201 -1.32 -4.82 -0.05
C ALA A 201 -2.58 -5.42 0.59
N VAL A 202 -3.73 -4.74 0.46
CA VAL A 202 -5.00 -5.21 1.02
C VAL A 202 -5.86 -6.02 0.03
N ASP A 203 -5.43 -6.20 -1.23
CA ASP A 203 -6.22 -6.92 -2.22
C ASP A 203 -6.14 -8.44 -1.99
N THR A 204 -7.27 -9.04 -1.60
CA THR A 204 -7.36 -10.49 -1.35
C THR A 204 -7.06 -11.38 -2.55
N ARG A 205 -7.12 -10.84 -3.78
CA ARG A 205 -6.81 -11.59 -5.01
C ARG A 205 -5.31 -11.68 -5.28
N ALA A 206 -4.52 -10.76 -4.73
CA ALA A 206 -3.07 -10.80 -4.89
C ALA A 206 -2.47 -12.07 -4.26
N GLY A 207 -3.08 -12.57 -3.18
CA GLY A 207 -2.67 -13.81 -2.51
C GLY A 207 -3.15 -15.12 -3.15
N SER A 208 -3.95 -15.08 -4.24
CA SER A 208 -4.46 -16.30 -4.89
C SER A 208 -3.70 -16.74 -6.15
N SER A 209 -2.55 -16.12 -6.45
CA SER A 209 -1.83 -16.33 -7.71
C SER A 209 -0.79 -17.47 -7.67
N ASP A 210 -0.68 -18.20 -6.56
CA ASP A 210 0.25 -19.33 -6.36
C ASP A 210 -0.47 -20.71 -6.29
N GLY A 211 -1.63 -20.84 -6.94
CA GLY A 211 -2.45 -22.07 -6.96
C GLY A 211 -2.46 -22.80 -8.28
#